data_AF-A0A382G6P4-F1
#
_entry.id   AF-A0A382G6P4-F1
#
_cell.length_a   1.000
_cell.length_b   1.000
_cell.length_c   1.000
_cell.angle_alpha   90.00
_cell.angle_beta   90.00
_cell.angle_gamma   90.00
#
_symmetry.space_group_name_H-M   'P 1'
#
loop_
_entity.id
_entity.type
_entity.pdbx_description
1 polymer ?
#
loop_
_entity_poly.entity_id
_entity_poly.type
_entity_poly.pdbx_seq_one_letter_code
_entity_poly.pdbx_strand_id
1 'polypeptide(L)'
;VQRELSFRKSEDGVSPIIGTVLILGIMITITGTMLAWGIPQIQQSEAYAIYTSAQNNLLNFDADLDQVILQGDGSSRSSTVSFSSGTFVLRENLDEMRYYYTTVPWSDPKIAGVKNGAKTFAMIDSKGVVSDYRVSLTYPNGTVWTGTTSSRLVIGFPDLVYGVKATYTSTENTTQVGGFFIYGVDSLSYKYSSVSGVFKMRMFNGGLVSKEPGGNFFMSSKPLIRSVESSSAYDSISLYQTDYNMSSSSKSIMAGNYNFEARNQGGTDNSLTIYSLRMGFTGDSSLALRNYYLSNWGFDANTYYFTSSESTTAANMGFEEDIVYSQDTAFDFRILERTIHVTLNIR
;
A
#
# COMPACT_ATOMS: atom_id res chain seq x y z
N VAL A 1 26.20 -90.32 41.49
CA VAL A 1 26.41 -89.00 42.14
C VAL A 1 26.80 -88.01 41.07
N GLN A 2 25.93 -87.00 40.82
CA GLN A 2 26.22 -85.63 40.33
C GLN A 2 27.03 -85.45 39.03
N ARG A 3 26.77 -84.49 38.13
CA ARG A 3 25.75 -83.43 37.92
C ARG A 3 26.18 -82.76 36.59
N GLU A 4 25.20 -82.37 35.75
CA GLU A 4 25.16 -81.12 34.95
C GLU A 4 26.36 -80.72 34.03
N LEU A 5 26.22 -80.11 32.85
CA LEU A 5 25.10 -79.55 32.11
C LEU A 5 25.64 -79.35 30.68
N SER A 6 24.93 -79.90 29.69
CA SER A 6 25.16 -79.63 28.28
C SER A 6 25.02 -78.13 27.98
N PHE A 7 26.06 -77.53 27.39
CA PHE A 7 25.90 -76.34 26.57
C PHE A 7 24.95 -76.65 25.42
N ARG A 8 23.73 -76.11 25.46
CA ARG A 8 22.88 -75.66 24.34
C ARG A 8 21.41 -75.66 24.74
N LYS A 9 20.91 -74.50 25.14
CA LYS A 9 19.56 -74.04 24.78
C LYS A 9 19.37 -72.60 25.24
N SER A 10 19.51 -71.65 24.32
CA SER A 10 18.80 -70.37 24.27
C SER A 10 19.46 -69.45 23.26
N GLU A 11 19.30 -69.72 21.96
CA GLU A 11 19.68 -68.74 20.92
C GLU A 11 18.68 -68.63 19.74
N ASP A 12 17.68 -69.51 19.65
CA ASP A 12 16.80 -69.56 18.46
C ASP A 12 15.46 -68.80 18.57
N GLY A 13 15.20 -68.11 19.68
CA GLY A 13 13.96 -67.32 19.86
C GLY A 13 14.14 -65.80 19.81
N VAL A 14 15.36 -65.32 20.03
CA VAL A 14 15.64 -63.89 20.25
C VAL A 14 15.97 -63.16 18.94
N SER A 15 16.57 -63.85 17.96
CA SER A 15 16.96 -63.27 16.67
C SER A 15 15.79 -62.78 15.80
N PRO A 16 14.67 -63.53 15.63
CA PRO A 16 13.53 -63.07 14.82
C PRO A 16 12.75 -61.93 15.48
N ILE A 17 12.65 -61.93 16.82
CA ILE A 17 11.94 -60.91 17.60
C ILE A 17 12.72 -59.60 17.55
N ILE A 18 14.04 -59.62 17.75
CA ILE A 18 14.90 -58.44 17.62
C ILE A 18 14.84 -57.89 16.19
N GLY A 19 14.89 -58.76 15.17
CA GLY A 19 14.75 -58.34 13.77
C GLY A 19 13.42 -57.64 13.47
N THR A 20 12.31 -58.16 14.01
CA THR A 20 10.97 -57.57 13.84
C THR A 20 10.86 -56.22 14.56
N VAL A 21 11.35 -56.12 15.79
CA VAL A 21 11.36 -54.86 16.56
C VAL A 21 12.25 -53.81 15.87
N LEU A 22 13.38 -54.21 15.30
CA LEU A 22 14.27 -53.33 14.54
C LEU A 22 13.58 -52.80 13.27
N ILE A 23 12.90 -53.67 12.51
CA ILE A 23 12.16 -53.27 11.30
C ILE A 23 11.02 -52.32 11.67
N LEU A 24 10.27 -52.60 12.74
CA LEU A 24 9.22 -51.71 13.23
C LEU A 24 9.80 -50.36 13.67
N GLY A 25 10.94 -50.36 14.37
CA GLY A 25 11.63 -49.13 14.77
C GLY A 25 12.10 -48.29 13.56
N ILE A 26 12.64 -48.92 12.53
CA ILE A 26 13.03 -48.26 11.27
C ILE A 26 11.79 -47.72 10.53
N MET A 27 10.71 -48.49 10.43
CA MET A 27 9.47 -48.03 9.80
C MET A 27 8.86 -46.83 10.54
N ILE A 28 8.84 -46.86 11.88
CA ILE A 28 8.32 -45.75 12.70
C ILE A 28 9.20 -44.51 12.55
N THR A 29 10.52 -44.66 12.51
CA THR A 29 11.43 -43.51 12.34
C THR A 29 11.36 -42.93 10.93
N ILE A 30 11.27 -43.74 9.86
CA ILE A 30 11.06 -43.25 8.49
C ILE A 30 9.70 -42.57 8.35
N THR A 31 8.63 -43.20 8.86
CA THR A 31 7.29 -42.60 8.80
C THR A 31 7.23 -41.31 9.63
N GLY A 32 7.81 -41.30 10.83
CA GLY A 32 7.87 -40.14 11.70
C GLY A 32 8.65 -38.98 11.09
N THR A 33 9.79 -39.26 10.43
CA THR A 33 10.56 -38.23 9.71
C THR A 33 9.83 -37.73 8.46
N MET A 34 9.18 -38.60 7.69
CA MET A 34 8.33 -38.19 6.57
C MET A 34 7.13 -37.35 7.00
N LEU A 35 6.48 -37.66 8.12
CA LEU A 35 5.38 -36.86 8.64
C LEU A 35 5.88 -35.50 9.17
N ALA A 36 7.02 -35.48 9.86
CA ALA A 36 7.57 -34.27 10.44
C ALA A 36 8.07 -33.25 9.39
N TRP A 37 8.55 -33.72 8.23
CA TRP A 37 9.10 -32.84 7.19
C TRP A 37 8.19 -32.73 5.95
N GLY A 38 7.53 -33.83 5.57
CA GLY A 38 6.67 -33.88 4.39
C GLY A 38 5.34 -33.15 4.56
N ILE A 39 4.69 -33.24 5.73
CA ILE A 39 3.41 -32.54 5.96
C ILE A 39 3.59 -31.02 5.90
N PRO A 40 4.57 -30.40 6.60
CA PRO A 40 4.79 -28.97 6.49
C PRO A 40 5.08 -28.53 5.05
N GLN A 41 5.88 -29.29 4.29
CA GLN A 41 6.20 -28.94 2.91
C GLN A 41 4.96 -29.00 2.00
N ILE A 42 4.10 -30.02 2.14
CA ILE A 42 2.85 -30.13 1.38
C ILE A 42 1.91 -28.97 1.72
N GLN A 43 1.75 -28.65 3.01
CA GLN A 43 0.89 -27.55 3.43
C GLN A 43 1.43 -26.19 2.98
N GLN A 44 2.76 -26.00 2.92
CA GLN A 44 3.37 -24.80 2.36
C GLN A 44 3.08 -24.66 0.86
N SER A 45 3.19 -25.77 0.11
CA SER A 45 2.87 -25.79 -1.31
C SER A 45 1.39 -25.50 -1.57
N GLU A 46 0.49 -26.04 -0.75
CA GLU A 46 -0.95 -25.78 -0.83
C GLU A 46 -1.26 -24.30 -0.54
N ALA A 47 -0.67 -23.75 0.53
CA ALA A 47 -0.85 -22.35 0.90
C ALA A 47 -0.38 -21.41 -0.22
N TYR A 48 0.77 -21.70 -0.84
CA TYR A 48 1.27 -20.93 -1.96
C TYR A 48 0.34 -21.03 -3.18
N ALA A 49 -0.16 -22.23 -3.51
CA ALA A 49 -1.09 -22.42 -4.62
C ALA A 49 -2.41 -21.64 -4.42
N ILE A 50 -2.95 -21.63 -3.19
CA ILE A 50 -4.13 -20.83 -2.84
C ILE A 50 -3.84 -19.33 -3.01
N TYR A 51 -2.69 -18.86 -2.54
CA TYR A 51 -2.26 -17.48 -2.69
C TYR A 51 -2.13 -17.08 -4.17
N THR A 52 -1.41 -17.85 -4.99
CA THR A 52 -1.24 -17.57 -6.42
C THR A 52 -2.56 -17.59 -7.16
N SER A 53 -3.47 -18.51 -6.82
CA SER A 53 -4.82 -18.53 -7.36
C SER A 53 -5.59 -17.24 -7.03
N ALA A 54 -5.59 -16.82 -5.76
CA ALA A 54 -6.24 -15.58 -5.34
C ALA A 54 -5.59 -14.34 -5.99
N GLN A 55 -4.27 -14.33 -6.15
CA GLN A 55 -3.54 -13.26 -6.84
C GLN A 55 -3.97 -13.14 -8.30
N ASN A 56 -4.03 -14.25 -9.04
CA ASN A 56 -4.47 -14.25 -10.43
C ASN A 56 -5.92 -13.76 -10.58
N ASN A 57 -6.81 -14.16 -9.67
CA ASN A 57 -8.19 -13.66 -9.65
C ASN A 57 -8.26 -12.15 -9.40
N LEU A 58 -7.46 -11.64 -8.46
CA LEU A 58 -7.40 -10.20 -8.19
C LEU A 58 -6.73 -9.41 -9.31
N LEU A 59 -5.74 -9.98 -10.01
CA LEU A 59 -5.14 -9.36 -11.19
C LEU A 59 -6.14 -9.26 -12.35
N ASN A 60 -6.98 -10.27 -12.55
CA ASN A 60 -8.08 -10.19 -13.53
C ASN A 60 -9.09 -9.11 -13.13
N PHE A 61 -9.46 -9.05 -11.86
CA PHE A 61 -10.36 -8.01 -11.35
C PHE A 61 -9.74 -6.61 -11.47
N ASP A 62 -8.43 -6.46 -11.21
CA ASP A 62 -7.67 -5.23 -11.40
C ASP A 62 -7.73 -4.75 -12.87
N ALA A 63 -7.53 -5.66 -13.83
CA ALA A 63 -7.65 -5.33 -15.25
C ALA A 63 -9.07 -4.89 -15.64
N ASP A 64 -10.11 -5.46 -15.04
CA ASP A 64 -11.50 -5.01 -15.23
C ASP A 64 -11.74 -3.64 -14.59
N LEU A 65 -11.17 -3.39 -13.39
CA LEU A 65 -11.21 -2.10 -12.72
C LEU A 65 -10.52 -1.02 -13.55
N ASP A 66 -9.38 -1.32 -14.16
CA ASP A 66 -8.68 -0.37 -15.01
C ASP A 66 -9.56 0.09 -16.16
N GLN A 67 -10.29 -0.82 -16.80
CA GLN A 67 -11.24 -0.44 -17.84
C GLN A 67 -12.34 0.48 -17.30
N VAL A 68 -12.90 0.18 -16.13
CA VAL A 68 -13.93 1.02 -15.48
C VAL A 68 -13.38 2.40 -15.11
N ILE A 69 -12.15 2.46 -14.59
CA ILE A 69 -11.47 3.70 -14.23
C ILE A 69 -11.22 4.56 -15.48
N LEU A 70 -10.74 3.94 -16.56
CA LEU A 70 -10.38 4.63 -17.80
C LEU A 70 -11.58 5.02 -18.66
N GLN A 71 -12.67 4.24 -18.65
CA GLN A 71 -13.90 4.56 -19.39
C GLN A 71 -14.66 5.74 -18.77
N GLY A 72 -14.46 6.00 -17.48
CA GLY A 72 -15.02 7.17 -16.79
C GLY A 72 -16.39 6.91 -16.16
N ASP A 73 -17.05 8.00 -15.77
CA ASP A 73 -18.28 7.98 -14.98
C ASP A 73 -19.41 7.19 -15.65
N GLY A 74 -20.13 6.42 -14.85
CA GLY A 74 -21.23 5.56 -15.28
C GLY A 74 -20.80 4.22 -15.88
N SER A 75 -19.53 4.02 -16.19
CA SER A 75 -19.03 2.73 -16.66
C SER A 75 -19.10 1.66 -15.57
N SER A 76 -19.33 0.41 -15.98
CA SER A 76 -19.33 -0.72 -15.08
C SER A 76 -18.84 -2.00 -15.73
N ARG A 77 -18.28 -2.89 -14.92
CA ARG A 77 -17.84 -4.23 -15.30
C ARG A 77 -18.23 -5.21 -14.22
N SER A 78 -18.45 -6.45 -14.64
CA SER A 78 -18.78 -7.57 -13.77
C SER A 78 -17.69 -8.63 -13.95
N SER A 79 -17.06 -9.05 -12.87
CA SER A 79 -15.99 -10.04 -12.87
C SER A 79 -16.31 -11.17 -11.91
N THR A 80 -16.11 -12.42 -12.35
CA THR A 80 -16.21 -13.56 -11.43
C THR A 80 -14.88 -13.74 -10.72
N VAL A 81 -14.90 -13.61 -9.39
CA VAL A 81 -13.73 -13.75 -8.54
C VAL A 81 -13.98 -14.91 -7.57
N SER A 82 -13.07 -15.87 -7.57
CA SER A 82 -13.16 -17.08 -6.75
C SER A 82 -12.01 -17.15 -5.75
N PHE A 83 -12.34 -17.29 -4.48
CA PHE A 83 -11.35 -17.48 -3.41
C PHE A 83 -11.51 -18.85 -2.78
N SER A 84 -10.46 -19.69 -2.86
CA SER A 84 -10.46 -21.00 -2.21
C SER A 84 -10.31 -20.90 -0.69
N SER A 85 -9.67 -19.84 -0.19
CA SER A 85 -9.51 -19.55 1.23
C SER A 85 -9.32 -18.05 1.45
N GLY A 86 -9.17 -17.63 2.71
CA GLY A 86 -8.87 -16.25 3.09
C GLY A 86 -10.12 -15.35 3.19
N THR A 87 -9.87 -14.06 3.29
CA THR A 87 -10.87 -13.04 3.55
C THR A 87 -10.58 -11.81 2.72
N PHE A 88 -11.56 -11.35 1.94
CA PHE A 88 -11.51 -10.07 1.25
C PHE A 88 -12.31 -9.04 2.05
N VAL A 89 -11.73 -7.87 2.30
CA VAL A 89 -12.23 -6.88 3.25
C VAL A 89 -12.07 -5.47 2.73
N LEU A 90 -13.08 -4.63 2.99
CA LEU A 90 -12.99 -3.18 2.91
C LEU A 90 -12.37 -2.66 4.20
N ARG A 91 -11.12 -2.18 4.11
CA ARG A 91 -10.36 -1.66 5.25
C ARG A 91 -10.77 -0.25 5.60
N GLU A 92 -10.66 0.07 6.89
CA GLU A 92 -10.80 1.44 7.41
C GLU A 92 -9.44 2.04 7.80
N ASN A 93 -8.50 1.21 8.27
CA ASN A 93 -7.13 1.62 8.49
C ASN A 93 -6.36 1.53 7.18
N LEU A 94 -6.46 2.59 6.38
CA LEU A 94 -5.85 2.73 5.05
C LEU A 94 -4.38 3.11 5.16
N ASP A 95 -3.59 2.65 4.20
CA ASP A 95 -2.29 3.26 3.94
C ASP A 95 -2.52 4.68 3.35
N GLU A 96 -1.56 5.58 3.54
CA GLU A 96 -1.68 7.00 3.19
C GLU A 96 -0.72 7.36 2.06
N MET A 97 -1.23 8.13 1.10
CA MET A 97 -0.49 8.72 0.00
C MET A 97 -0.69 10.24 0.02
N ARG A 98 0.41 10.97 0.01
CA ARG A 98 0.44 12.43 0.05
C ARG A 98 1.12 12.96 -1.20
N TYR A 99 0.52 13.97 -1.82
CA TYR A 99 1.11 14.67 -2.95
C TYR A 99 1.36 16.11 -2.53
N TYR A 100 2.59 16.60 -2.65
CA TYR A 100 2.94 18.00 -2.46
C TYR A 100 3.43 18.53 -3.79
N TYR A 101 2.99 19.71 -4.17
CA TYR A 101 3.33 20.28 -5.46
C TYR A 101 3.74 21.74 -5.32
N THR A 102 4.72 22.17 -6.12
CA THR A 102 5.19 23.56 -6.14
C THR A 102 4.94 24.16 -7.52
N THR A 103 4.24 25.30 -7.56
CA THR A 103 3.78 25.98 -8.79
C THR A 103 4.75 27.06 -9.27
N VAL A 104 5.83 27.33 -8.53
CA VAL A 104 6.81 28.38 -8.84
C VAL A 104 8.24 27.84 -8.75
N PRO A 105 9.18 28.34 -9.57
CA PRO A 105 10.56 27.85 -9.56
C PRO A 105 11.43 28.46 -8.44
N TRP A 106 11.02 29.60 -7.88
CA TRP A 106 11.83 30.39 -6.95
C TRP A 106 11.67 30.00 -5.47
N SER A 107 10.77 29.08 -5.13
CA SER A 107 10.56 28.57 -3.78
C SER A 107 10.64 27.03 -3.76
N ASP A 108 11.01 26.46 -2.62
CA ASP A 108 11.02 25.02 -2.36
C ASP A 108 10.45 24.76 -0.95
N PRO A 109 9.12 24.55 -0.82
CA PRO A 109 8.47 24.32 0.46
C PRO A 109 8.89 22.98 1.08
N LYS A 110 9.62 23.05 2.20
CA LYS A 110 9.86 21.92 3.09
C LYS A 110 8.70 21.80 4.07
N ILE A 111 7.97 20.69 3.98
CA ILE A 111 6.80 20.37 4.82
C ILE A 111 7.06 19.06 5.57
N ALA A 112 6.64 18.97 6.83
CA ALA A 112 6.67 17.71 7.60
C ALA A 112 5.52 17.64 8.61
N GLY A 113 5.05 16.44 8.94
CA GLY A 113 3.99 16.20 9.92
C GLY A 113 2.57 16.18 9.34
N VAL A 114 2.44 16.17 8.01
CA VAL A 114 1.14 16.05 7.34
C VAL A 114 0.73 14.58 7.31
N LYS A 115 -0.35 14.24 8.02
CA LYS A 115 -0.94 12.89 8.03
C LYS A 115 -2.39 12.95 8.53
N ASN A 116 -3.15 11.90 8.27
CA ASN A 116 -4.48 11.70 8.82
C ASN A 116 -4.46 11.80 10.35
N GLY A 117 -5.36 12.59 10.92
CA GLY A 117 -5.43 12.92 12.34
C GLY A 117 -4.40 13.94 12.84
N ALA A 118 -3.61 14.57 11.96
CA ALA A 118 -2.73 15.66 12.39
C ALA A 118 -3.53 16.94 12.66
N LYS A 119 -3.12 17.70 13.70
CA LYS A 119 -3.61 19.06 14.03
C LYS A 119 -2.53 20.14 13.90
N THR A 120 -1.34 19.72 13.49
CA THR A 120 -0.17 20.56 13.30
C THR A 120 0.72 19.96 12.24
N PHE A 121 1.35 20.80 11.44
CA PHE A 121 2.45 20.41 10.57
C PHE A 121 3.45 21.57 10.48
N ALA A 122 4.70 21.23 10.20
CA ALA A 122 5.78 22.19 10.01
C ALA A 122 5.93 22.54 8.54
N MET A 123 6.24 23.81 8.26
CA MET A 123 6.44 24.32 6.91
C MET A 123 7.45 25.47 6.92
N ILE A 124 8.42 25.42 6.00
CA ILE A 124 9.40 26.48 5.73
C ILE A 124 9.77 26.46 4.24
N ASP A 125 10.24 27.57 3.71
CA ASP A 125 10.90 27.61 2.41
C ASP A 125 12.39 27.24 2.51
N SER A 126 12.83 26.16 1.86
CA SER A 126 14.24 25.75 1.84
C SER A 126 15.13 26.78 1.16
N LYS A 127 14.58 27.60 0.26
CA LYS A 127 15.30 28.68 -0.44
C LYS A 127 15.32 30.00 0.36
N GLY A 128 14.54 30.10 1.42
CA GLY A 128 14.45 31.29 2.27
C GLY A 128 13.89 32.54 1.57
N VAL A 129 13.17 32.38 0.46
CA VAL A 129 12.52 33.46 -0.29
C VAL A 129 11.18 33.82 0.33
N VAL A 130 10.42 32.82 0.81
CA VAL A 130 9.16 33.05 1.51
C VAL A 130 9.37 32.98 3.02
N SER A 131 9.18 34.11 3.71
CA SER A 131 9.25 34.19 5.16
C SER A 131 8.11 33.40 5.82
N ASP A 132 6.87 33.65 5.38
CA ASP A 132 5.66 32.99 5.87
C ASP A 132 4.71 32.64 4.72
N TYR A 133 3.97 31.55 4.90
CA TYR A 133 2.89 31.13 4.02
C TYR A 133 1.55 31.41 4.67
N ARG A 134 0.59 31.87 3.87
CA ARG A 134 -0.83 31.75 4.16
C ARG A 134 -1.33 30.42 3.59
N VAL A 135 -1.85 29.57 4.46
CA VAL A 135 -2.33 28.23 4.15
C VAL A 135 -3.86 28.23 4.16
N SER A 136 -4.46 27.63 3.14
CA SER A 136 -5.87 27.30 3.09
C SER A 136 -6.03 25.78 3.01
N LEU A 137 -6.81 25.20 3.92
CA LEU A 137 -7.17 23.79 3.96
C LEU A 137 -8.64 23.65 3.61
N THR A 138 -8.93 22.90 2.54
CA THR A 138 -10.28 22.55 2.12
C THR A 138 -10.55 21.10 2.49
N TYR A 139 -11.56 20.88 3.32
CA TYR A 139 -11.97 19.56 3.79
C TYR A 139 -12.97 18.91 2.82
N PRO A 140 -13.10 17.57 2.83
CA PRO A 140 -14.03 16.87 1.95
C PRO A 140 -15.50 17.29 2.10
N ASN A 141 -15.89 17.81 3.27
CA ASN A 141 -17.23 18.34 3.53
C ASN A 141 -17.44 19.78 3.00
N GLY A 142 -16.45 20.34 2.31
CA GLY A 142 -16.48 21.70 1.78
C GLY A 142 -16.11 22.80 2.79
N THR A 143 -15.82 22.45 4.05
CA THR A 143 -15.35 23.46 5.01
C THR A 143 -13.93 23.90 4.69
N VAL A 144 -13.65 25.19 4.89
CA VAL A 144 -12.36 25.78 4.61
C VAL A 144 -11.80 26.38 5.90
N TRP A 145 -10.56 26.05 6.21
CA TRP A 145 -9.79 26.68 7.26
C TRP A 145 -8.63 27.47 6.65
N THR A 146 -8.34 28.64 7.20
CA THR A 146 -7.19 29.45 6.77
C THR A 146 -6.33 29.84 7.96
N GLY A 147 -5.02 29.82 7.78
CA GLY A 147 -4.06 30.29 8.76
C GLY A 147 -2.73 30.68 8.13
N THR A 148 -1.73 30.90 8.97
CA THR A 148 -0.37 31.25 8.53
C THR A 148 0.66 30.37 9.21
N THR A 149 1.86 30.29 8.63
CA THR A 149 3.00 29.55 9.20
C THR A 149 3.69 30.33 10.33
N SER A 150 3.01 30.58 11.46
CA SER A 150 3.68 31.23 12.59
C SER A 150 4.75 30.33 13.19
N SER A 151 5.98 30.83 13.30
CA SER A 151 7.13 30.05 13.83
C SER A 151 7.36 28.73 13.08
N ARG A 152 7.12 28.73 11.75
CA ARG A 152 7.29 27.57 10.85
C ARG A 152 6.34 26.41 11.14
N LEU A 153 5.25 26.69 11.85
CA LEU A 153 4.19 25.74 12.16
C LEU A 153 2.86 26.26 11.64
N VAL A 154 2.03 25.34 11.20
CA VAL A 154 0.61 25.56 10.95
C VAL A 154 -0.13 24.84 12.06
N ILE A 155 -0.98 25.55 12.80
CA ILE A 155 -1.71 25.03 13.97
C ILE A 155 -3.13 25.57 14.01
N GLY A 156 -3.99 24.96 14.83
CA GLY A 156 -5.34 25.46 15.07
C GLY A 156 -6.36 25.08 14.00
N PHE A 157 -6.01 24.14 13.11
CA PHE A 157 -6.94 23.51 12.18
C PHE A 157 -7.55 22.22 12.76
N PRO A 158 -8.77 21.82 12.36
CA PRO A 158 -9.36 20.53 12.68
C PRO A 158 -8.50 19.35 12.20
N ASP A 159 -8.67 18.15 12.76
CA ASP A 159 -7.92 16.95 12.33
C ASP A 159 -7.91 16.78 10.80
N LEU A 160 -6.72 16.67 10.19
CA LEU A 160 -6.62 16.34 8.77
C LEU A 160 -7.26 14.99 8.51
N VAL A 161 -8.03 14.89 7.42
CA VAL A 161 -8.67 13.66 6.98
C VAL A 161 -8.34 13.38 5.52
N TYR A 162 -8.54 12.14 5.08
CA TYR A 162 -8.40 11.80 3.67
C TYR A 162 -9.34 12.65 2.80
N GLY A 163 -8.81 13.15 1.67
CA GLY A 163 -9.46 14.10 0.77
C GLY A 163 -9.24 15.57 1.12
N VAL A 164 -8.50 15.90 2.20
CA VAL A 164 -8.10 17.29 2.46
C VAL A 164 -7.16 17.78 1.36
N LYS A 165 -7.47 18.98 0.85
CA LYS A 165 -6.68 19.71 -0.16
C LYS A 165 -6.15 20.98 0.47
N ALA A 166 -4.87 21.24 0.31
CA ALA A 166 -4.23 22.45 0.81
C ALA A 166 -3.66 23.29 -0.33
N THR A 167 -3.74 24.60 -0.17
CA THR A 167 -3.02 25.57 -1.01
C THR A 167 -2.25 26.51 -0.12
N TYR A 168 -1.02 26.83 -0.48
CA TYR A 168 -0.18 27.78 0.25
C TYR A 168 0.26 28.92 -0.67
N THR A 169 0.14 30.13 -0.14
CA THR A 169 0.42 31.40 -0.82
C THR A 169 1.45 32.18 -0.02
N SER A 170 2.35 32.91 -0.68
CA SER A 170 3.29 33.79 0.02
C SER A 170 2.52 34.93 0.71
N THR A 171 2.85 35.23 1.97
CA THR A 171 2.26 36.36 2.69
C THR A 171 2.72 37.72 2.15
N GLU A 172 3.86 37.76 1.45
CA GLU A 172 4.47 39.00 0.95
C GLU A 172 3.85 39.46 -0.38
N ASN A 173 3.62 38.52 -1.31
CA ASN A 173 3.18 38.85 -2.68
C ASN A 173 1.88 38.14 -3.11
N THR A 174 1.25 37.37 -2.22
CA THR A 174 -0.01 36.62 -2.45
C THR A 174 0.03 35.57 -3.57
N THR A 175 1.19 35.31 -4.15
CA THR A 175 1.36 34.29 -5.20
C THR A 175 1.15 32.90 -4.60
N GLN A 176 0.37 32.05 -5.27
CA GLN A 176 0.27 30.63 -4.91
C GLN A 176 1.60 29.96 -5.22
N VAL A 177 2.24 29.45 -4.17
CA VAL A 177 3.54 28.76 -4.26
C VAL A 177 3.34 27.27 -4.48
N GLY A 178 2.20 26.71 -4.04
CA GLY A 178 1.90 25.30 -4.22
C GLY A 178 0.75 24.81 -3.33
N GLY A 179 0.74 23.51 -3.07
CA GLY A 179 -0.26 22.87 -2.21
C GLY A 179 0.08 21.42 -1.86
N PHE A 180 -0.87 20.75 -1.22
CA PHE A 180 -0.81 19.30 -1.02
C PHE A 180 -2.19 18.64 -1.05
N PHE A 181 -2.19 17.34 -1.27
CA PHE A 181 -3.35 16.45 -1.20
C PHE A 181 -3.04 15.26 -0.29
N ILE A 182 -4.00 14.83 0.52
CA ILE A 182 -3.88 13.65 1.37
C ILE A 182 -4.95 12.65 0.97
N TYR A 183 -4.55 11.41 0.69
CA TYR A 183 -5.48 10.34 0.36
C TYR A 183 -5.19 9.08 1.16
N GLY A 184 -6.27 8.38 1.53
CA GLY A 184 -6.20 6.99 1.93
C GLY A 184 -6.25 6.13 0.67
N VAL A 185 -5.37 5.15 0.58
CA VAL A 185 -5.31 4.17 -0.51
C VAL A 185 -5.62 2.79 0.03
N ASP A 186 -5.59 1.76 -0.81
CA ASP A 186 -5.50 0.36 -0.35
C ASP A 186 -6.71 -0.22 0.42
N SER A 187 -7.89 0.39 0.22
CA SER A 187 -9.13 0.04 0.92
C SER A 187 -9.65 -1.36 0.59
N LEU A 188 -9.46 -1.85 -0.64
CA LEU A 188 -9.75 -3.24 -1.00
C LEU A 188 -8.54 -4.13 -0.70
N SER A 189 -8.71 -5.06 0.24
CA SER A 189 -7.63 -5.95 0.66
C SER A 189 -8.08 -7.39 0.81
N TYR A 190 -7.19 -8.31 0.44
CA TYR A 190 -7.32 -9.72 0.72
C TYR A 190 -6.27 -10.17 1.73
N LYS A 191 -6.66 -11.02 2.68
CA LYS A 191 -5.78 -11.63 3.67
C LYS A 191 -6.04 -13.13 3.73
N TYR A 192 -4.96 -13.92 3.68
CA TYR A 192 -5.01 -15.37 3.86
C TYR A 192 -3.98 -15.80 4.89
N SER A 193 -4.45 -16.43 5.97
CA SER A 193 -3.60 -17.02 7.01
C SER A 193 -3.46 -18.51 6.77
N SER A 194 -2.23 -19.00 6.72
CA SER A 194 -1.88 -20.40 6.50
C SER A 194 -0.81 -20.86 7.49
N VAL A 195 -0.40 -22.13 7.41
CA VAL A 195 0.73 -22.65 8.20
C VAL A 195 2.06 -21.98 7.84
N SER A 196 2.19 -21.48 6.61
CA SER A 196 3.38 -20.75 6.14
C SER A 196 3.42 -19.31 6.64
N GLY A 197 2.34 -18.82 7.24
CA GLY A 197 2.17 -17.45 7.68
C GLY A 197 1.04 -16.72 6.94
N VAL A 198 1.11 -15.39 6.93
CA VAL A 198 0.02 -14.53 6.44
C VAL A 198 0.38 -13.90 5.11
N PHE A 199 -0.38 -14.25 4.08
CA PHE A 199 -0.39 -13.59 2.78
C PHE A 199 -1.34 -12.38 2.82
N LYS A 200 -0.94 -11.28 2.18
CA LYS A 200 -1.79 -10.09 2.03
C LYS A 200 -1.72 -9.58 0.60
N MET A 201 -2.84 -9.09 0.08
CA MET A 201 -2.91 -8.37 -1.19
C MET A 201 -3.77 -7.14 -1.01
N ARG A 202 -3.41 -6.04 -1.68
CA ARG A 202 -4.10 -4.75 -1.55
C ARG A 202 -4.13 -4.03 -2.89
N MET A 203 -5.31 -3.54 -3.25
CA MET A 203 -5.54 -2.83 -4.50
C MET A 203 -5.46 -1.34 -4.27
N PHE A 204 -4.72 -0.61 -5.11
CA PHE A 204 -4.56 0.83 -5.00
C PHE A 204 -4.38 1.44 -6.39
N ASN A 205 -5.13 2.49 -6.71
CA ASN A 205 -4.95 3.31 -7.91
C ASN A 205 -4.86 2.50 -9.23
N GLY A 206 -5.67 1.45 -9.37
CA GLY A 206 -5.61 0.53 -10.53
C GLY A 206 -4.33 -0.31 -10.57
N GLY A 207 -3.85 -0.74 -9.40
CA GLY A 207 -2.69 -1.61 -9.25
C GLY A 207 -2.83 -2.49 -8.01
N LEU A 208 -1.91 -3.44 -7.85
CA LEU A 208 -1.96 -4.48 -6.83
C LEU A 208 -0.61 -4.63 -6.16
N VAL A 209 -0.56 -4.52 -4.82
CA VAL A 209 0.61 -4.90 -4.02
C VAL A 209 0.32 -6.19 -3.28
N SER A 210 1.30 -7.08 -3.26
CA SER A 210 1.21 -8.37 -2.57
C SER A 210 2.31 -8.50 -1.52
N LYS A 211 2.05 -9.30 -0.50
CA LYS A 211 3.01 -9.66 0.53
C LYS A 211 2.89 -11.15 0.82
N GLU A 212 4.03 -11.82 0.71
CA GLU A 212 4.23 -13.19 1.13
C GLU A 212 4.73 -13.25 2.58
N PRO A 213 4.54 -14.38 3.30
CA PRO A 213 5.06 -14.56 4.64
C PRO A 213 6.57 -14.31 4.73
N GLY A 214 7.00 -13.56 5.75
CA GLY A 214 8.41 -13.21 5.95
C GLY A 214 8.96 -12.10 5.04
N GLY A 215 8.18 -11.66 4.04
CA GLY A 215 8.58 -10.60 3.10
C GLY A 215 7.98 -9.23 3.38
N ASN A 216 8.48 -8.24 2.64
CA ASN A 216 7.84 -6.93 2.48
C ASN A 216 6.76 -6.99 1.40
N PHE A 217 5.92 -5.96 1.34
CA PHE A 217 5.06 -5.78 0.18
C PHE A 217 5.91 -5.57 -1.09
N PHE A 218 5.41 -6.06 -2.22
CA PHE A 218 5.98 -5.87 -3.55
C PHE A 218 4.87 -5.59 -4.57
N MET A 219 5.26 -5.02 -5.72
CA MET A 219 4.33 -4.68 -6.79
C MET A 219 3.96 -5.92 -7.61
N SER A 220 2.68 -6.29 -7.63
CA SER A 220 2.13 -7.36 -8.48
C SER A 220 1.53 -6.82 -9.77
N SER A 221 0.85 -5.67 -9.70
CA SER A 221 0.30 -4.93 -10.84
C SER A 221 0.61 -3.45 -10.66
N LYS A 222 0.91 -2.76 -11.76
CA LYS A 222 1.37 -1.37 -11.75
C LYS A 222 0.18 -0.42 -11.59
N PRO A 223 0.27 0.64 -10.77
CA PRO A 223 -0.78 1.65 -10.71
C PRO A 223 -0.98 2.35 -12.05
N LEU A 224 -2.21 2.79 -12.30
CA LEU A 224 -2.57 3.56 -13.48
C LEU A 224 -1.94 4.96 -13.43
N ILE A 225 -1.08 5.22 -14.39
CA ILE A 225 -0.41 6.50 -14.60
C ILE A 225 -0.40 6.79 -16.10
N ARG A 226 -0.66 8.04 -16.48
CA ARG A 226 -0.47 8.53 -17.85
C ARG A 226 0.58 9.62 -17.85
N SER A 227 1.54 9.54 -18.74
CA SER A 227 2.53 10.58 -18.95
C SER A 227 2.63 10.96 -20.42
N VAL A 228 3.05 12.20 -20.66
CA VAL A 228 3.56 12.65 -21.96
C VAL A 228 4.98 13.13 -21.71
N GLU A 229 5.93 12.52 -22.39
CA GLU A 229 7.37 12.77 -22.22
C GLU A 229 7.95 13.54 -23.41
N SER A 230 8.85 14.47 -23.12
CA SER A 230 9.64 15.21 -24.10
C SER A 230 11.12 15.01 -23.83
N SER A 231 11.78 14.16 -24.63
CA SER A 231 13.23 13.83 -24.61
C SER A 231 13.82 13.30 -23.29
N SER A 232 13.69 14.03 -22.17
CA SER A 232 14.19 13.68 -20.84
C SER A 232 13.39 14.33 -19.70
N ALA A 233 12.22 14.92 -19.99
CA ALA A 233 11.34 15.56 -19.01
C ALA A 233 9.88 15.19 -19.30
N TYR A 234 8.98 15.44 -18.34
CA TYR A 234 7.55 15.28 -18.57
C TYR A 234 6.93 16.59 -19.03
N ASP A 235 6.13 16.54 -20.08
CA ASP A 235 5.20 17.61 -20.43
C ASP A 235 3.93 17.49 -19.57
N SER A 236 3.52 16.25 -19.27
CA SER A 236 2.42 15.99 -18.33
C SER A 236 2.57 14.67 -17.59
N ILE A 237 2.07 14.64 -16.34
CA ILE A 237 1.93 13.44 -15.51
C ILE A 237 0.53 13.43 -14.90
N SER A 238 -0.23 12.37 -15.14
CA SER A 238 -1.56 12.15 -14.58
C SER A 238 -1.56 10.89 -13.72
N LEU A 239 -1.89 11.05 -12.44
CA LEU A 239 -2.01 9.96 -11.47
C LEU A 239 -3.48 9.71 -11.18
N TYR A 240 -3.89 8.44 -11.23
CA TYR A 240 -5.23 8.06 -10.79
C TYR A 240 -5.26 7.89 -9.28
N GLN A 241 -6.30 8.41 -8.63
CA GLN A 241 -6.53 8.23 -7.21
C GLN A 241 -7.89 7.57 -7.01
N THR A 242 -7.90 6.29 -6.67
CA THR A 242 -9.13 5.51 -6.56
C THR A 242 -9.58 5.41 -5.12
N ASP A 243 -10.82 5.78 -4.85
CA ASP A 243 -11.51 5.44 -3.61
C ASP A 243 -12.51 4.31 -3.89
N TYR A 244 -12.50 3.27 -3.05
CA TYR A 244 -13.41 2.15 -3.19
C TYR A 244 -14.41 2.13 -2.04
N ASN A 245 -15.68 1.97 -2.37
CA ASN A 245 -16.72 1.71 -1.40
C ASN A 245 -17.48 0.42 -1.78
N MET A 246 -18.10 -0.22 -0.78
CA MET A 246 -18.82 -1.48 -0.97
C MET A 246 -20.26 -1.36 -0.48
N SER A 247 -21.20 -1.96 -1.22
CA SER A 247 -22.63 -1.99 -0.88
C SER A 247 -23.02 -3.10 0.10
N SER A 248 -22.17 -4.11 0.31
CA SER A 248 -22.52 -5.26 1.15
C SER A 248 -22.61 -4.85 2.62
N SER A 249 -23.66 -5.34 3.30
CA SER A 249 -23.82 -5.19 4.76
C SER A 249 -22.62 -5.76 5.53
N SER A 250 -21.92 -6.72 4.94
CA SER A 250 -20.63 -7.21 5.43
C SER A 250 -19.48 -6.51 4.70
N LYS A 251 -18.64 -5.79 5.45
CA LYS A 251 -17.37 -5.24 4.94
C LYS A 251 -16.31 -6.32 4.67
N SER A 252 -16.64 -7.59 4.87
CA SER A 252 -15.72 -8.72 4.79
C SER A 252 -16.42 -9.94 4.21
N ILE A 253 -15.81 -10.61 3.24
CA ILE A 253 -16.28 -11.87 2.66
C ILE A 253 -15.22 -12.95 2.83
N MET A 254 -15.66 -14.19 3.03
CA MET A 254 -14.77 -15.35 3.19
C MET A 254 -14.55 -16.05 1.83
N ALA A 255 -13.97 -17.25 1.86
CA ALA A 255 -13.84 -18.10 0.69
C ALA A 255 -15.20 -18.35 0.01
N GLY A 256 -15.21 -18.37 -1.31
CA GLY A 256 -16.42 -18.52 -2.11
C GLY A 256 -16.25 -18.05 -3.54
N ASN A 257 -17.31 -18.22 -4.33
CA ASN A 257 -17.41 -17.70 -5.69
C ASN A 257 -18.31 -16.47 -5.66
N TYR A 258 -17.78 -15.36 -6.15
CA TYR A 258 -18.44 -14.07 -6.10
C TYR A 258 -18.47 -13.43 -7.48
N ASN A 259 -19.55 -12.71 -7.76
CA ASN A 259 -19.61 -11.76 -8.84
C ASN A 259 -19.31 -10.38 -8.28
N PHE A 260 -18.20 -9.80 -8.73
CA PHE A 260 -17.76 -8.45 -8.38
C PHE A 260 -18.25 -7.50 -9.47
N GLU A 261 -19.18 -6.64 -9.12
CA GLU A 261 -19.69 -5.59 -10.00
C GLU A 261 -19.05 -4.27 -9.60
N ALA A 262 -18.11 -3.79 -10.41
CA ALA A 262 -17.46 -2.50 -10.22
C ALA A 262 -18.15 -1.44 -11.09
N ARG A 263 -18.46 -0.29 -10.49
CA ARG A 263 -19.05 0.86 -11.17
C ARG A 263 -18.31 2.14 -10.83
N ASN A 264 -17.94 2.90 -11.85
CA ASN A 264 -17.39 4.23 -11.68
C ASN A 264 -18.52 5.22 -11.34
N GLN A 265 -18.41 5.89 -10.20
CA GLN A 265 -19.34 6.93 -9.74
C GLN A 265 -18.84 8.35 -10.07
N GLY A 266 -17.77 8.44 -10.86
CA GLY A 266 -17.10 9.70 -11.16
C GLY A 266 -16.13 10.10 -10.06
N GLY A 267 -15.80 11.38 -10.03
CA GLY A 267 -14.86 11.98 -9.09
C GLY A 267 -14.38 13.32 -9.61
N THR A 268 -13.41 13.93 -8.93
CA THR A 268 -12.91 15.27 -9.28
C THR A 268 -11.53 15.18 -9.91
N ASP A 269 -11.38 15.81 -11.07
CA ASP A 269 -10.07 15.97 -11.70
C ASP A 269 -9.42 17.27 -11.21
N ASN A 270 -8.21 17.16 -10.67
CA ASN A 270 -7.41 18.32 -10.27
C ASN A 270 -6.28 18.48 -11.28
N SER A 271 -6.17 19.63 -11.94
CA SER A 271 -5.11 19.94 -12.92
C SER A 271 -4.31 21.14 -12.43
N LEU A 272 -2.99 21.02 -12.46
CA LEU A 272 -2.06 21.99 -11.90
C LEU A 272 -0.83 22.11 -12.80
N THR A 273 -0.35 23.33 -13.02
CA THR A 273 0.94 23.57 -13.67
C THR A 273 2.01 23.72 -12.60
N ILE A 274 2.98 22.80 -12.56
CA ILE A 274 3.92 22.65 -11.45
C ILE A 274 5.37 22.50 -11.93
N TYR A 275 6.32 22.80 -11.05
CA TYR A 275 7.77 22.61 -11.27
C TYR A 275 8.33 21.43 -10.48
N SER A 276 7.65 21.04 -9.40
CA SER A 276 8.08 19.96 -8.51
C SER A 276 6.86 19.21 -7.97
N LEU A 277 6.95 17.89 -7.98
CA LEU A 277 6.03 16.95 -7.38
C LEU A 277 6.79 16.11 -6.35
N ARG A 278 6.42 16.24 -5.08
CA ARG A 278 6.86 15.39 -3.99
C ARG A 278 5.75 14.44 -3.60
N MET A 279 6.08 13.17 -3.38
CA MET A 279 5.13 12.12 -3.00
C MET A 279 5.59 11.44 -1.72
N GLY A 280 4.71 11.42 -0.72
CA GLY A 280 4.94 10.76 0.57
C GLY A 280 4.03 9.56 0.74
N PHE A 281 4.55 8.51 1.38
CA PHE A 281 3.82 7.27 1.62
C PHE A 281 3.93 6.86 3.08
N THR A 282 2.82 6.47 3.70
CA THR A 282 2.80 5.92 5.06
C THR A 282 1.94 4.66 5.09
N GLY A 283 2.36 3.64 5.83
CA GLY A 283 1.64 2.37 5.95
C GLY A 283 2.48 1.16 5.54
N ASP A 284 1.89 -0.03 5.58
CA ASP A 284 2.64 -1.27 5.39
C ASP A 284 3.18 -1.43 3.96
N SER A 285 2.50 -0.86 2.96
CA SER A 285 2.85 -0.94 1.54
C SER A 285 3.75 0.20 1.05
N SER A 286 4.04 1.18 1.91
CA SER A 286 4.80 2.40 1.59
C SER A 286 6.13 2.13 0.86
N LEU A 287 6.91 1.15 1.35
CA LEU A 287 8.20 0.79 0.73
C LEU A 287 8.04 0.28 -0.70
N ALA A 288 7.00 -0.52 -0.97
CA ALA A 288 6.74 -1.08 -2.30
C ALA A 288 6.38 0.03 -3.29
N LEU A 289 5.53 0.96 -2.87
CA LEU A 289 5.11 2.11 -3.66
C LEU A 289 6.30 3.02 -3.95
N ARG A 290 7.07 3.38 -2.91
CA ARG A 290 8.26 4.21 -3.04
C ARG A 290 9.26 3.64 -4.04
N ASN A 291 9.60 2.35 -3.90
CA ASN A 291 10.54 1.68 -4.79
C ASN A 291 10.05 1.64 -6.24
N TYR A 292 8.74 1.50 -6.45
CA TYR A 292 8.15 1.51 -7.80
C TYR A 292 8.39 2.84 -8.51
N TYR A 293 8.07 3.97 -7.87
CA TYR A 293 8.24 5.29 -8.49
C TYR A 293 9.73 5.66 -8.67
N LEU A 294 10.59 5.33 -7.69
CA LEU A 294 12.04 5.51 -7.81
C LEU A 294 12.63 4.74 -9.00
N SER A 295 12.20 3.50 -9.20
CA SER A 295 12.81 2.63 -10.21
C SER A 295 12.26 2.84 -11.62
N ASN A 296 11.04 3.39 -11.77
CA ASN A 296 10.33 3.38 -13.05
C ASN A 296 9.89 4.76 -13.55
N TRP A 297 9.87 5.80 -12.71
CA TRP A 297 9.28 7.09 -13.05
C TRP A 297 10.24 8.29 -12.95
N GLY A 298 11.53 8.04 -12.70
CA GLY A 298 12.55 9.09 -12.64
C GLY A 298 12.48 9.96 -11.38
N PHE A 299 11.84 9.46 -10.32
CA PHE A 299 11.82 10.15 -9.03
C PHE A 299 13.11 9.87 -8.25
N ASP A 300 13.52 10.85 -7.45
CA ASP A 300 14.63 10.76 -6.52
C ASP A 300 14.15 10.65 -5.08
N ALA A 301 14.91 9.95 -4.23
CA ALA A 301 14.62 9.86 -2.81
C ALA A 301 15.12 11.10 -2.07
N ASN A 302 14.31 11.64 -1.16
CA ASN A 302 14.69 12.76 -0.32
C ASN A 302 14.15 12.60 1.12
N THR A 303 14.92 13.09 2.10
CA THR A 303 14.54 13.04 3.51
C THR A 303 14.23 14.44 4.01
N TYR A 304 13.01 14.63 4.51
CA TYR A 304 12.54 15.91 5.01
C TYR A 304 12.50 15.88 6.53
N TYR A 305 13.27 16.76 7.16
CA TYR A 305 13.29 16.95 8.60
C TYR A 305 13.57 18.42 8.96
N PHE A 306 13.25 18.76 10.20
CA PHE A 306 13.55 20.07 10.78
C PHE A 306 14.63 19.92 11.84
N THR A 307 15.59 20.84 11.82
CA THR A 307 16.62 20.95 12.86
C THR A 307 16.09 21.76 14.05
N SER A 308 16.66 21.56 15.24
CA SER A 308 16.27 22.34 16.43
C SER A 308 16.56 23.84 16.26
N SER A 309 17.56 24.20 15.46
CA SER A 309 17.83 25.60 15.07
C SER A 309 16.75 26.19 14.18
N GLU A 310 16.05 25.34 13.42
CA GLU A 310 14.95 25.80 12.58
C GLU A 310 13.66 25.95 13.39
N SER A 311 13.28 24.92 14.12
CA SER A 311 12.16 24.97 15.07
C SER A 311 12.24 23.75 15.99
N THR A 312 12.38 23.99 17.30
CA THR A 312 12.42 22.92 18.31
C THR A 312 11.19 22.03 18.25
N THR A 313 10.00 22.60 18.05
CA THR A 313 8.75 21.83 17.96
C THR A 313 8.69 21.02 16.67
N ALA A 314 9.10 21.59 15.53
CA ALA A 314 9.13 20.87 14.27
C ALA A 314 10.16 19.73 14.26
N ALA A 315 11.33 19.92 14.90
CA ALA A 315 12.36 18.91 15.02
C ALA A 315 11.87 17.64 15.75
N ASN A 316 10.93 17.80 16.69
CA ASN A 316 10.32 16.68 17.41
C ASN A 316 9.23 15.95 16.60
N MET A 317 8.89 16.41 15.39
CA MET A 317 7.92 15.72 14.51
C MET A 317 8.53 14.51 13.78
N GLY A 318 9.85 14.36 13.82
CA GLY A 318 10.58 13.28 13.14
C GLY A 318 11.00 13.66 11.72
N PHE A 319 11.12 12.65 10.86
CA PHE A 319 11.51 12.81 9.46
C PHE A 319 10.51 12.08 8.54
N GLU A 320 10.44 12.55 7.30
CA GLU A 320 9.65 11.93 6.22
C GLU A 320 10.60 11.50 5.10
N GLU A 321 10.53 10.23 4.69
CA GLU A 321 11.26 9.69 3.53
C GLU A 321 10.34 9.66 2.32
N ASP A 322 10.42 10.72 1.53
CA ASP A 322 9.56 10.94 0.39
C ASP A 322 10.36 10.84 -0.91
N ILE A 323 9.64 10.89 -2.02
CA ILE A 323 10.24 10.92 -3.36
C ILE A 323 9.87 12.21 -4.06
N VAL A 324 10.73 12.68 -4.95
CA VAL A 324 10.59 13.97 -5.60
C VAL A 324 10.91 13.85 -7.07
N TYR A 325 10.10 14.50 -7.89
CA TYR A 325 10.40 14.77 -9.28
C TYR A 325 10.32 16.29 -9.51
N SER A 326 11.34 16.88 -10.10
CA SER A 326 11.38 18.32 -10.38
C SER A 326 12.08 18.61 -11.70
N GLN A 327 11.71 19.73 -12.33
CA GLN A 327 12.29 20.21 -13.58
C GLN A 327 12.24 21.74 -13.65
N ASP A 328 13.12 22.33 -14.47
CA ASP A 328 13.25 23.79 -14.62
C ASP A 328 12.08 24.42 -15.39
N THR A 329 11.36 23.63 -16.18
CA THR A 329 10.19 24.06 -16.95
C THR A 329 8.93 23.49 -16.31
N ALA A 330 7.85 24.28 -16.27
CA ALA A 330 6.61 23.81 -15.69
C ALA A 330 5.99 22.69 -16.54
N PHE A 331 5.41 21.68 -15.89
CA PHE A 331 4.68 20.59 -16.50
C PHE A 331 3.26 20.50 -15.97
N ASP A 332 2.37 19.86 -16.72
CA ASP A 332 0.98 19.65 -16.32
C ASP A 332 0.85 18.41 -15.43
N PHE A 333 0.48 18.62 -14.18
CA PHE A 333 0.22 17.57 -13.22
C PHE A 333 -1.28 17.42 -12.98
N ARG A 334 -1.76 16.18 -13.07
CA ARG A 334 -3.17 15.85 -12.84
C ARG A 334 -3.33 14.76 -11.79
N ILE A 335 -4.30 14.95 -10.91
CA ILE A 335 -4.82 13.89 -10.05
C ILE A 335 -6.25 13.62 -10.50
N LEU A 336 -6.46 12.41 -11.03
CA LEU A 336 -7.74 11.94 -11.55
C LEU A 336 -8.43 11.10 -10.47
N GLU A 337 -9.26 11.74 -9.65
CA GLU A 337 -9.95 11.05 -8.55
C GLU A 337 -11.11 10.22 -9.10
N ARG A 338 -11.23 8.95 -8.73
CA ARG A 338 -12.32 8.06 -9.15
C ARG A 338 -12.88 7.34 -7.94
N THR A 339 -14.19 7.47 -7.72
CA THR A 339 -14.92 6.68 -6.73
C THR A 339 -15.47 5.44 -7.42
N ILE A 340 -15.00 4.28 -7.02
CA ILE A 340 -15.42 2.99 -7.57
C ILE A 340 -16.30 2.28 -6.55
N HIS A 341 -17.55 2.06 -6.95
CA HIS A 341 -18.49 1.28 -6.18
C HIS A 341 -18.40 -0.19 -6.53
N VAL A 342 -18.05 -1.03 -5.56
CA VAL A 342 -17.94 -2.48 -5.73
C VAL A 342 -19.10 -3.17 -5.04
N THR A 343 -19.95 -3.83 -5.82
CA THR A 343 -21.01 -4.70 -5.33
C THR A 343 -20.57 -6.15 -5.40
N LEU A 344 -20.81 -6.88 -4.32
CA LEU A 344 -20.46 -8.29 -4.20
C LEU A 344 -21.73 -9.13 -4.13
N ASN A 345 -21.92 -9.98 -5.12
CA ASN A 345 -23.02 -10.94 -5.17
C ASN A 345 -22.46 -12.36 -5.06
N ILE A 346 -23.02 -13.17 -4.16
CA ILE A 346 -22.70 -14.60 -4.11
C ILE A 346 -23.23 -15.23 -5.41
N ARG A 347 -22.39 -16.03 -6.06
CA ARG A 347 -22.76 -16.72 -7.29
C ARG A 347 -23.45 -18.05 -7.02
#